data_AF-A0A7W1SRK7-F1
#
_entry.id   AF-A0A7W1SRK7-F1
#
_cell.length_a   1.000
_cell.length_b   1.000
_cell.length_c   1.000
_cell.angle_alpha   90.00
_cell.angle_beta   90.00
_cell.angle_gamma   90.00
#
_symmetry.space_group_name_H-M   'P 1'
#
loop_
_entity.id
_entity.type
_entity.pdbx_description
1 polymer ?
#
loop_
_entity_poly.entity_id
_entity_poly.type
_entity_poly.pdbx_seq_one_letter_code
_entity_poly.pdbx_strand_id
1 'polypeptide(L)'
;MKTYQQIQMNKFLKSYYFKGIMLLIFAWADGGNVWGQLLQQDFESSTTVSDYVSPTPNNGQFNAIGSSNATNMIVSVNTVGGINKLSFEKLAHPGSGSFSRTTDFSPVPNSLIFQLDLTVSGNYSAQTTAAIFQVGSAFGTANSAEANANIHSRFGLNFTSNPGEFSLREIGNGTNTSIYSGTRKITFVINNSGATINYLAPNGTIESIGDDKFDLWVGNNKEFDERNATTFSQTLTDIKFIFNTNTGIFGTIDIDNILIDPIPPAINLQTPTNVLDNSLTLNWVPVSGVTGYRVDVSTSPGFATFVSGYENLYLPGSATSNLSLSGLSTGTKYYYRIRAVSEYTLGSFSGAFSDGEISTTIQNNWQGNFSSNWNLKGNWALDSVPQGFHNITIPSSPTNQPEIPAGFAADCYNLIIDAGASLSMAAGAKFNVNGNLENNGTLTVKSDATGQVGTVIAASASGTGTTNVEQYLTLNRWWYVSSPVGNPHSSLYSPAMVANGLRYYDEPSTGYIFINDGTTALNPNIGYYTR
;
A
#
# COMPACT_ATOMS: atom_id res chain seq x y z
N MET A 1 2.12 53.24 -22.35
CA MET A 1 2.78 52.04 -21.79
C MET A 1 1.84 50.87 -21.46
N LYS A 2 0.50 50.97 -21.63
CA LYS A 2 -0.43 49.84 -21.40
C LYS A 2 -0.74 48.96 -22.63
N THR A 3 -0.17 49.25 -23.80
CA THR A 3 -0.58 48.60 -25.06
C THR A 3 0.40 47.56 -25.61
N TYR A 4 1.62 47.43 -25.05
CA TYR A 4 2.62 46.46 -25.54
C TYR A 4 2.53 45.09 -24.85
N GLN A 5 2.08 45.05 -23.59
CA GLN A 5 1.91 43.78 -22.86
C GLN A 5 0.65 43.00 -23.26
N GLN A 6 -0.40 43.69 -23.72
CA GLN A 6 -1.65 43.04 -24.15
C GLN A 6 -1.52 42.34 -25.53
N ILE A 7 -0.56 42.77 -26.36
CA ILE A 7 -0.29 42.18 -27.68
C ILE A 7 0.59 40.92 -27.56
N GLN A 8 1.43 40.81 -26.52
CA GLN A 8 2.24 39.60 -26.27
C GLN A 8 1.41 38.47 -25.63
N MET A 9 0.43 38.82 -24.79
CA MET A 9 -0.46 37.82 -24.16
C MET A 9 -1.37 37.11 -25.17
N ASN A 10 -1.81 37.81 -26.22
CA ASN A 10 -2.62 37.22 -27.30
C ASN A 10 -1.83 36.37 -28.31
N LYS A 11 -0.49 36.44 -28.32
CA LYS A 11 0.36 35.53 -29.12
C LYS A 11 0.62 34.19 -28.42
N PHE A 12 0.60 34.17 -27.08
CA PHE A 12 0.77 32.94 -26.29
C PHE A 12 -0.49 32.06 -26.24
N LEU A 13 -1.68 32.62 -26.46
CA LEU A 13 -2.97 31.91 -26.34
C LEU A 13 -3.43 31.12 -27.59
N LYS A 14 -2.72 31.19 -28.72
CA LYS A 14 -3.15 30.53 -29.98
C LYS A 14 -2.59 29.12 -30.22
N SER A 15 -1.71 28.59 -29.36
CA SER A 15 -1.02 27.31 -29.64
C SER A 15 -1.53 26.09 -28.86
N TYR A 16 -2.52 26.22 -27.98
CA TYR A 16 -3.02 25.10 -27.18
C TYR A 16 -4.52 24.89 -27.37
N TYR A 17 -4.88 24.34 -28.52
CA TYR A 17 -6.15 23.64 -28.71
C TYR A 17 -5.87 22.14 -28.80
N PHE A 18 -5.82 21.45 -27.67
CA PHE A 18 -6.34 20.07 -27.57
C PHE A 18 -6.76 19.78 -26.12
N LYS A 19 -7.90 19.10 -26.00
CA LYS A 19 -8.77 19.01 -24.82
C LYS A 19 -8.14 18.28 -23.63
N GLY A 20 -8.22 18.90 -22.46
CA GLY A 20 -8.02 18.30 -21.14
C GLY A 20 -8.05 19.42 -20.10
N ILE A 21 -9.02 19.39 -19.19
CA ILE A 21 -9.18 20.41 -18.14
C ILE A 21 -7.98 20.27 -17.18
N MET A 22 -6.96 21.11 -17.37
CA MET A 22 -5.87 21.32 -16.41
C MET A 22 -6.29 22.50 -15.53
N LEU A 23 -6.73 22.19 -14.31
CA LEU A 23 -6.98 23.18 -13.28
C LEU A 23 -5.61 23.73 -12.83
N LEU A 24 -5.20 24.87 -13.39
CA LEU A 24 -4.01 25.61 -12.96
C LEU A 24 -4.25 26.16 -11.56
N ILE A 25 -3.80 25.43 -10.54
CA ILE A 25 -3.67 25.95 -9.18
C ILE A 25 -2.41 26.84 -9.17
N PHE A 26 -2.62 28.15 -9.15
CA PHE A 26 -1.59 29.08 -8.71
C PHE A 26 -1.36 28.86 -7.22
N ALA A 27 -0.30 28.13 -6.85
CA ALA A 27 0.16 28.07 -5.48
C ALA A 27 0.85 29.40 -5.14
N TRP A 28 0.11 30.29 -4.49
CA TRP A 28 0.71 31.33 -3.65
C TRP A 28 1.39 30.63 -2.47
N ALA A 29 2.65 30.95 -2.21
CA ALA A 29 3.41 30.47 -1.06
C ALA A 29 2.83 31.07 0.22
N ASP A 30 1.79 30.45 0.76
CA ASP A 30 1.42 30.58 2.17
C ASP A 30 2.04 29.40 2.94
N GLY A 31 2.74 29.72 4.02
CA GLY A 31 3.43 28.76 4.91
C GLY A 31 2.48 27.81 5.63
N GLY A 32 1.95 26.82 4.92
CA GLY A 32 1.09 25.76 5.44
C GLY A 32 1.67 24.38 5.14
N ASN A 33 2.08 23.65 6.19
CA ASN A 33 2.53 22.26 6.21
C ASN A 33 3.63 21.88 5.21
N VAL A 34 4.89 22.18 5.53
CA VAL A 34 6.03 21.62 4.81
C VAL A 34 6.16 20.15 5.23
N TRP A 35 5.72 19.25 4.34
CA TRP A 35 5.82 17.80 4.48
C TRP A 35 7.29 17.34 4.58
N GLY A 36 7.53 16.20 5.23
CA GLY A 36 8.84 15.70 5.68
C GLY A 36 9.84 15.25 4.60
N GLN A 37 9.92 15.98 3.49
CA GLN A 37 10.95 15.80 2.46
C GLN A 37 12.34 16.00 3.06
N LEU A 38 13.30 15.17 2.66
CA LEU A 38 14.66 15.30 3.15
C LEU A 38 15.47 16.38 2.43
N LEU A 39 15.39 16.43 1.09
CA LEU A 39 16.04 17.48 0.28
C LEU A 39 15.36 17.66 -1.10
N GLN A 40 15.19 18.91 -1.54
CA GLN A 40 14.86 19.31 -2.90
C GLN A 40 15.62 20.59 -3.29
N GLN A 41 16.37 20.54 -4.38
CA GLN A 41 17.09 21.71 -4.88
C GLN A 41 17.20 21.73 -6.41
N ASP A 42 16.82 22.85 -7.02
CA ASP A 42 16.79 23.11 -8.47
C ASP A 42 17.66 24.31 -8.89
N PHE A 43 18.29 24.96 -7.94
CA PHE A 43 19.15 26.14 -8.08
C PHE A 43 18.51 27.34 -8.80
N GLU A 44 17.18 27.39 -8.93
CA GLU A 44 16.48 28.44 -9.68
C GLU A 44 16.23 29.71 -8.85
N SER A 45 16.26 29.61 -7.52
CA SER A 45 15.92 30.73 -6.63
C SER A 45 16.96 31.85 -6.57
N SER A 46 18.21 31.55 -6.93
CA SER A 46 19.37 32.45 -6.83
C SER A 46 20.52 32.00 -7.74
N THR A 47 21.33 32.96 -8.19
CA THR A 47 22.59 32.74 -8.92
C THR A 47 23.82 32.74 -8.00
N THR A 48 23.64 32.87 -6.69
CA THR A 48 24.72 32.94 -5.71
C THR A 48 24.78 31.65 -4.89
N VAL A 49 25.93 30.97 -4.91
CA VAL A 49 26.12 29.67 -4.22
C VAL A 49 25.82 29.74 -2.72
N SER A 50 26.17 30.84 -2.04
CA SER A 50 25.98 30.98 -0.60
C SER A 50 24.51 30.98 -0.16
N ASP A 51 23.56 31.28 -1.06
CA ASP A 51 22.13 31.30 -0.72
C ASP A 51 21.59 29.88 -0.51
N TYR A 52 22.29 28.89 -1.06
CA TYR A 52 22.02 27.46 -0.92
C TYR A 52 22.75 26.83 0.26
N VAL A 53 23.49 27.60 1.06
CA VAL A 53 24.32 27.10 2.16
C VAL A 53 23.84 27.64 3.50
N SER A 54 23.71 26.76 4.48
CA SER A 54 23.36 27.10 5.86
C SER A 54 23.95 26.09 6.84
N PRO A 55 24.50 26.51 7.99
CA PRO A 55 24.92 25.59 9.05
C PRO A 55 23.73 24.80 9.65
N THR A 56 22.50 25.31 9.48
CA THR A 56 21.24 24.65 9.86
C THR A 56 20.32 24.63 8.64
N PRO A 57 20.57 23.73 7.68
CA PRO A 57 19.93 23.78 6.38
C PRO A 57 18.45 23.37 6.47
N ASN A 58 17.60 24.10 5.75
CA ASN A 58 16.24 23.64 5.47
C ASN A 58 16.23 22.55 4.39
N ASN A 59 15.06 22.12 3.91
CA ASN A 59 14.92 21.06 2.91
C ASN A 59 15.39 21.46 1.50
N GLY A 60 15.91 22.67 1.28
CA GLY A 60 16.56 23.06 0.04
C GLY A 60 18.04 23.39 0.17
N GLN A 61 18.59 23.51 1.37
CA GLN A 61 19.96 24.00 1.55
C GLN A 61 20.97 22.87 1.77
N PHE A 62 22.26 23.20 1.79
CA PHE A 62 23.36 22.31 2.13
C PHE A 62 24.13 22.89 3.32
N ASN A 63 24.86 22.05 4.05
CA ASN A 63 25.76 22.54 5.10
C ASN A 63 26.98 23.25 4.54
N ALA A 64 27.48 22.77 3.39
CA ALA A 64 28.55 23.43 2.65
C ALA A 64 28.45 23.13 1.16
N ILE A 65 28.77 24.12 0.35
CA ILE A 65 29.09 24.01 -1.07
C ILE A 65 30.35 24.84 -1.28
N GLY A 66 31.39 24.29 -1.88
CA GLY A 66 32.61 25.05 -2.11
C GLY A 66 33.78 24.25 -2.67
N SER A 67 34.97 24.86 -2.60
CA SER A 67 36.20 24.24 -3.07
C SER A 67 37.38 24.44 -2.11
N SER A 68 38.35 23.53 -2.17
CA SER A 68 39.62 23.65 -1.42
C SER A 68 40.62 24.60 -2.07
N ASN A 69 40.40 24.98 -3.33
CA ASN A 69 41.19 25.96 -4.06
C ASN A 69 40.29 26.65 -5.09
N ALA A 70 39.85 27.87 -4.79
CA ALA A 70 38.89 28.61 -5.62
C ALA A 70 39.45 29.08 -6.98
N THR A 71 40.78 29.12 -7.14
CA THR A 71 41.42 29.45 -8.42
C THR A 71 41.38 28.27 -9.39
N ASN A 72 41.58 27.07 -8.86
CA ASN A 72 41.72 25.85 -9.67
C ASN A 72 40.44 25.03 -9.76
N MET A 73 39.50 25.25 -8.84
CA MET A 73 38.17 24.64 -8.78
C MET A 73 37.14 25.73 -8.52
N ILE A 74 36.46 26.14 -9.58
CA ILE A 74 35.40 27.15 -9.53
C ILE A 74 34.08 26.44 -9.21
N VAL A 75 33.38 26.95 -8.22
CA VAL A 75 32.03 26.50 -7.86
C VAL A 75 31.08 27.67 -8.04
N SER A 76 30.06 27.49 -8.87
CA SER A 76 29.15 28.56 -9.27
C SER A 76 27.75 28.03 -9.55
N VAL A 77 26.77 28.94 -9.63
CA VAL A 77 25.48 28.65 -10.26
C VAL A 77 25.61 29.06 -11.73
N ASN A 78 25.69 28.06 -12.60
CA ASN A 78 25.80 28.26 -14.03
C ASN A 78 24.40 28.53 -14.60
N THR A 79 24.24 29.68 -15.27
CA THR A 79 22.95 30.12 -15.84
C THR A 79 22.89 29.96 -17.37
N VAL A 80 23.91 29.32 -17.96
CA VAL A 80 24.00 29.14 -19.42
C VAL A 80 22.88 28.23 -19.89
N GLY A 81 22.14 28.68 -20.90
CA GLY A 81 20.99 27.96 -21.43
C GLY A 81 19.66 28.33 -20.76
N GLY A 82 19.65 29.29 -19.83
CA GLY A 82 18.43 29.81 -19.20
C GLY A 82 17.85 28.93 -18.10
N ILE A 83 18.62 27.95 -17.63
CA ILE A 83 18.34 27.08 -16.48
C ILE A 83 19.56 27.20 -15.57
N ASN A 84 19.32 27.40 -14.28
CA ASN A 84 20.37 27.48 -13.29
C ASN A 84 20.78 26.07 -12.86
N LYS A 85 22.07 25.83 -12.69
CA LYS A 85 22.59 24.54 -12.21
C LYS A 85 23.85 24.74 -11.39
N LEU A 86 24.05 23.91 -10.38
CA LEU A 86 25.27 23.92 -9.59
C LEU A 86 26.42 23.37 -10.43
N SER A 87 27.46 24.17 -10.66
CA SER A 87 28.59 23.83 -11.50
C SER A 87 29.88 23.72 -10.70
N PHE A 88 30.61 22.63 -10.93
CA PHE A 88 31.97 22.42 -10.47
C PHE A 88 32.91 22.37 -11.67
N GLU A 89 33.60 23.47 -11.93
CA GLU A 89 34.55 23.60 -13.04
C GLU A 89 35.99 23.50 -12.52
N LYS A 90 36.67 22.42 -12.93
CA LYS A 90 38.07 22.20 -12.59
C LYS A 90 38.99 22.69 -13.70
N LEU A 91 39.75 23.74 -13.41
CA LEU A 91 40.68 24.40 -14.34
C LEU A 91 42.13 23.94 -14.18
N ALA A 92 42.53 23.55 -12.97
CA ALA A 92 43.93 23.24 -12.65
C ALA A 92 44.05 22.27 -11.45
N HIS A 93 45.27 21.78 -11.19
CA HIS A 93 45.61 21.03 -9.97
C HIS A 93 46.55 21.87 -9.08
N PRO A 94 46.43 21.83 -7.73
CA PRO A 94 45.48 21.06 -6.91
C PRO A 94 44.13 21.77 -6.73
N GLY A 95 43.11 21.06 -6.24
CA GLY A 95 41.81 21.63 -5.87
C GLY A 95 40.67 20.62 -5.99
N SER A 96 39.82 20.55 -4.98
CA SER A 96 38.62 19.68 -4.95
C SER A 96 37.39 20.55 -4.74
N GLY A 97 36.25 20.13 -5.28
CA GLY A 97 34.97 20.81 -5.14
C GLY A 97 33.93 19.86 -4.56
N SER A 98 33.13 20.31 -3.60
CA SER A 98 32.12 19.46 -2.96
C SER A 98 30.85 20.21 -2.59
N PHE A 99 29.77 19.44 -2.42
CA PHE A 99 28.67 19.83 -1.55
C PHE A 99 28.48 18.77 -0.47
N SER A 100 28.00 19.18 0.69
CA SER A 100 27.71 18.29 1.81
C SER A 100 26.46 18.72 2.55
N ARG A 101 25.66 17.73 2.93
CA ARG A 101 24.58 17.86 3.90
C ARG A 101 24.92 16.89 5.03
N THR A 102 25.38 17.48 6.13
CA THR A 102 25.96 16.83 7.32
C THR A 102 25.09 17.05 8.56
N THR A 103 23.98 17.78 8.42
CA THR A 103 22.93 17.81 9.43
C THR A 103 22.06 16.60 9.19
N ASP A 104 22.04 15.71 10.17
CA ASP A 104 21.33 14.44 10.08
C ASP A 104 19.88 14.65 9.64
N PHE A 105 19.46 13.86 8.65
CA PHE A 105 18.05 13.72 8.32
C PHE A 105 17.24 13.24 9.53
N SER A 106 16.09 13.88 9.75
CA SER A 106 15.16 13.54 10.83
C SER A 106 13.73 13.42 10.29
N PRO A 107 13.05 12.27 10.45
CA PRO A 107 13.55 11.04 11.07
C PRO A 107 14.69 10.40 10.25
N VAL A 108 15.50 9.55 10.91
CA VAL A 108 16.58 8.81 10.24
C VAL A 108 15.97 7.87 9.21
N PRO A 109 16.30 8.02 7.91
CA PRO A 109 15.73 7.17 6.89
C PRO A 109 16.41 5.80 6.87
N ASN A 110 15.61 4.76 6.69
CA ASN A 110 16.05 3.37 6.55
C ASN A 110 16.14 2.91 5.08
N SER A 111 15.77 3.78 4.16
CA SER A 111 15.93 3.65 2.72
C SER A 111 16.05 5.04 2.13
N LEU A 112 16.60 5.16 0.93
CA LEU A 112 16.79 6.45 0.27
C LEU A 112 16.64 6.30 -1.25
N ILE A 113 15.91 7.22 -1.88
CA ILE A 113 16.03 7.49 -3.30
C ILE A 113 16.69 8.85 -3.45
N PHE A 114 17.85 8.89 -4.08
CA PHE A 114 18.57 10.10 -4.43
C PHE A 114 18.55 10.26 -5.96
N GLN A 115 17.79 11.24 -6.43
CA GLN A 115 17.74 11.67 -7.83
C GLN A 115 18.47 12.99 -8.05
N LEU A 116 19.09 13.11 -9.22
CA LEU A 116 19.67 14.35 -9.74
C LEU A 116 19.83 14.28 -11.26
N ASP A 117 19.86 15.44 -11.90
CA ASP A 117 20.32 15.59 -13.28
C ASP A 117 21.81 15.92 -13.31
N LEU A 118 22.55 15.16 -14.12
CA LEU A 118 24.01 15.23 -14.20
C LEU A 118 24.43 15.55 -15.63
N THR A 119 25.34 16.49 -15.78
CA THR A 119 26.01 16.77 -17.06
C THR A 119 27.51 16.86 -16.86
N VAL A 120 28.28 16.19 -17.71
CA VAL A 120 29.74 16.34 -17.79
C VAL A 120 30.08 17.11 -19.06
N SER A 121 31.09 17.97 -18.98
CA SER A 121 31.66 18.67 -20.15
C SER A 121 33.13 19.03 -19.91
N GLY A 122 33.85 19.41 -20.96
CA GLY A 122 35.25 19.86 -20.84
C GLY A 122 36.26 18.79 -20.39
N ASN A 123 35.87 17.51 -20.32
CA ASN A 123 36.77 16.41 -20.01
C ASN A 123 37.52 15.95 -21.27
N TYR A 124 38.82 16.22 -21.33
CA TYR A 124 39.68 15.82 -22.46
C TYR A 124 40.64 14.68 -22.10
N SER A 125 40.53 14.12 -20.91
CA SER A 125 41.39 13.06 -20.41
C SER A 125 40.59 12.09 -19.56
N ALA A 126 40.84 10.80 -19.78
CA ALA A 126 40.16 9.76 -19.02
C ALA A 126 40.64 9.78 -17.55
N GLN A 127 39.69 9.59 -16.64
CA GLN A 127 39.98 9.43 -15.22
C GLN A 127 38.97 8.48 -14.60
N THR A 128 39.50 7.49 -13.90
CA THR A 128 38.69 6.64 -13.03
C THR A 128 38.37 7.38 -11.74
N THR A 129 37.09 7.43 -11.37
CA THR A 129 36.60 8.09 -10.14
C THR A 129 37.04 9.55 -10.06
N ALA A 130 36.71 10.33 -11.09
CA ALA A 130 36.87 11.78 -11.09
C ALA A 130 36.01 12.43 -9.99
N ALA A 131 34.82 11.91 -9.74
CA ALA A 131 33.97 12.35 -8.63
C ALA A 131 33.31 11.18 -7.90
N ILE A 132 32.77 11.43 -6.71
CA ILE A 132 32.12 10.44 -5.85
C ILE A 132 30.85 11.05 -5.25
N PHE A 133 29.76 10.30 -5.29
CA PHE A 133 28.55 10.55 -4.50
C PHE A 133 28.52 9.57 -3.33
N GLN A 134 28.22 10.07 -2.14
CA GLN A 134 28.35 9.35 -0.88
C GLN A 134 27.08 9.57 -0.04
N VAL A 135 26.60 8.50 0.57
CA VAL A 135 25.53 8.50 1.57
C VAL A 135 26.04 7.74 2.79
N GLY A 136 25.81 8.27 3.99
CA GLY A 136 26.33 7.68 5.22
C GLY A 136 25.98 8.51 6.44
N SER A 137 26.87 8.51 7.43
CA SER A 137 26.69 9.26 8.67
C SER A 137 28.00 9.85 9.16
N ALA A 138 27.94 10.85 10.03
CA ALA A 138 29.10 11.55 10.57
C ALA A 138 30.00 12.17 9.48
N PHE A 139 29.39 12.70 8.42
CA PHE A 139 30.11 13.41 7.37
C PHE A 139 30.58 14.79 7.84
N GLY A 140 31.71 15.25 7.29
CA GLY A 140 32.23 16.59 7.55
C GLY A 140 31.93 17.57 6.41
N THR A 141 32.17 18.87 6.63
CA THR A 141 32.03 19.90 5.57
C THR A 141 33.30 20.12 4.75
N ALA A 142 34.38 19.38 5.05
CA ALA A 142 35.63 19.49 4.32
C ALA A 142 35.47 19.03 2.85
N ASN A 143 36.17 19.73 1.94
CA ASN A 143 36.22 19.44 0.50
C ASN A 143 37.11 18.22 0.19
N SER A 144 36.80 17.09 0.81
CA SER A 144 37.49 15.80 0.68
C SER A 144 36.49 14.66 0.78
N ALA A 145 36.85 13.49 0.23
CA ALA A 145 36.04 12.28 0.43
C ALA A 145 36.00 11.86 1.90
N GLU A 146 34.86 11.32 2.30
CA GLU A 146 34.69 10.69 3.62
C GLU A 146 35.44 9.36 3.71
N ALA A 147 35.78 8.97 4.95
CA ALA A 147 36.36 7.67 5.24
C ALA A 147 35.32 6.55 4.99
N ASN A 148 35.76 5.38 4.50
CA ASN A 148 34.86 4.26 4.26
C ASN A 148 34.02 3.88 5.49
N ALA A 149 34.59 4.02 6.69
CA ALA A 149 33.89 3.73 7.94
C ALA A 149 32.62 4.56 8.15
N ASN A 150 32.51 5.73 7.52
CA ASN A 150 31.37 6.64 7.64
C ASN A 150 30.37 6.49 6.47
N ILE A 151 30.74 5.76 5.41
CA ILE A 151 29.94 5.65 4.19
C ILE A 151 29.11 4.38 4.24
N HIS A 152 27.79 4.52 4.16
CA HIS A 152 26.91 3.39 3.87
C HIS A 152 27.04 3.00 2.39
N SER A 153 26.65 3.88 1.47
CA SER A 153 26.70 3.59 0.03
C SER A 153 27.37 4.71 -0.76
N ARG A 154 27.98 4.37 -1.89
CA ARG A 154 28.60 5.34 -2.80
C ARG A 154 28.68 4.83 -4.23
N PHE A 155 28.74 5.74 -5.17
CA PHE A 155 29.16 5.47 -6.54
C PHE A 155 30.13 6.53 -7.03
N GLY A 156 30.97 6.15 -7.97
CA GLY A 156 31.93 7.03 -8.63
C GLY A 156 31.44 7.51 -9.98
N LEU A 157 32.04 8.58 -10.46
CA LEU A 157 31.90 9.09 -11.82
C LEU A 157 33.26 9.05 -12.49
N ASN A 158 33.35 8.44 -13.66
CA ASN A 158 34.54 8.41 -14.50
C ASN A 158 34.42 9.45 -15.61
N PHE A 159 35.53 10.09 -15.93
CA PHE A 159 35.67 10.82 -17.19
C PHE A 159 36.24 9.89 -18.26
N THR A 160 35.79 10.09 -19.50
CA THR A 160 36.44 9.52 -20.67
C THR A 160 37.37 10.56 -21.31
N SER A 161 38.12 10.17 -22.35
CA SER A 161 38.90 11.11 -23.17
C SER A 161 38.05 11.90 -24.16
N ASN A 162 36.78 11.54 -24.34
CA ASN A 162 35.86 12.22 -25.25
C ASN A 162 35.09 13.30 -24.47
N PRO A 163 35.10 14.56 -24.92
CA PRO A 163 34.41 15.64 -24.24
C PRO A 163 32.91 15.38 -24.09
N GLY A 164 32.42 15.56 -22.87
CA GLY A 164 31.02 15.40 -22.51
C GLY A 164 30.60 13.96 -22.24
N GLU A 165 31.50 12.99 -22.39
CA GLU A 165 31.23 11.59 -22.10
C GLU A 165 31.71 11.19 -20.69
N PHE A 166 30.89 10.39 -20.00
CA PHE A 166 31.17 9.87 -18.67
C PHE A 166 30.59 8.47 -18.49
N SER A 167 31.07 7.74 -17.48
CA SER A 167 30.42 6.52 -16.98
C SER A 167 30.34 6.56 -15.47
N LEU A 168 29.38 5.84 -14.88
CA LEU A 168 29.32 5.66 -13.44
C LEU A 168 30.11 4.41 -13.04
N ARG A 169 30.52 4.35 -11.77
CA ARG A 169 31.41 3.32 -11.26
C ARG A 169 30.95 2.78 -9.92
N GLU A 170 30.92 1.47 -9.82
CA GLU A 170 30.89 0.77 -8.54
C GLU A 170 32.31 0.76 -7.97
N ILE A 171 32.56 1.56 -6.93
CA ILE A 171 33.93 1.78 -6.45
C ILE A 171 34.54 0.52 -5.83
N GLY A 172 33.74 -0.26 -5.09
CA GLY A 172 34.19 -1.44 -4.35
C GLY A 172 34.67 -2.58 -5.26
N ASN A 173 33.88 -2.92 -6.28
CA ASN A 173 34.22 -3.98 -7.23
C ASN A 173 34.96 -3.48 -8.48
N GLY A 174 35.02 -2.17 -8.69
CA GLY A 174 35.70 -1.56 -9.84
C GLY A 174 35.00 -1.78 -11.18
N THR A 175 33.69 -2.02 -11.17
CA THR A 175 32.88 -2.14 -12.38
C THR A 175 32.38 -0.77 -12.84
N ASN A 176 32.22 -0.60 -14.16
CA ASN A 176 31.73 0.65 -14.76
C ASN A 176 30.46 0.38 -15.55
N THR A 177 29.60 1.38 -15.63
CA THR A 177 28.40 1.37 -16.48
C THR A 177 28.78 1.54 -17.95
N SER A 178 27.75 1.56 -18.81
CA SER A 178 27.88 2.12 -20.16
C SER A 178 28.37 3.57 -20.14
N ILE A 179 28.89 4.04 -21.27
CA ILE A 179 29.26 5.45 -21.46
C ILE A 179 28.00 6.25 -21.83
N TYR A 180 27.82 7.40 -21.20
CA TYR A 180 26.76 8.37 -21.46
C TYR A 180 27.31 9.73 -21.80
N SER A 181 26.48 10.57 -22.40
CA SER A 181 26.76 11.97 -22.70
C SER A 181 25.51 12.83 -22.56
N GLY A 182 25.71 14.15 -22.50
CA GLY A 182 24.63 15.11 -22.26
C GLY A 182 24.02 14.99 -20.86
N THR A 183 22.90 15.66 -20.63
CA THR A 183 22.19 15.58 -19.35
C THR A 183 21.56 14.21 -19.17
N ARG A 184 21.81 13.58 -18.02
CA ARG A 184 21.21 12.31 -17.62
C ARG A 184 20.66 12.40 -16.21
N LYS A 185 19.43 11.90 -16.04
CA LYS A 185 18.86 11.67 -14.72
C LYS A 185 19.51 10.44 -14.11
N ILE A 186 20.11 10.61 -12.94
CA ILE A 186 20.66 9.53 -12.13
C ILE A 186 19.68 9.24 -11.00
N THR A 187 19.35 7.96 -10.79
CA THR A 187 18.55 7.53 -9.61
C THR A 187 19.37 6.53 -8.82
N PHE A 188 19.72 6.90 -7.60
CA PHE A 188 20.47 6.07 -6.67
C PHE A 188 19.54 5.60 -5.55
N VAL A 189 19.22 4.31 -5.53
CA VAL A 189 18.27 3.71 -4.59
C VAL A 189 19.06 2.90 -3.57
N ILE A 190 18.82 3.13 -2.28
CA ILE A 190 19.55 2.48 -1.18
C ILE A 190 18.55 1.89 -0.20
N ASN A 191 18.82 0.69 0.27
CA ASN A 191 18.07 0.03 1.34
C ASN A 191 18.99 -0.33 2.52
N ASN A 192 18.55 0.05 3.73
CA ASN A 192 19.16 -0.25 5.02
C ASN A 192 18.03 -0.42 6.07
N SER A 193 17.03 -1.23 5.72
CA SER A 193 15.77 -1.35 6.48
C SER A 193 15.69 -2.61 7.33
N GLY A 194 16.67 -3.52 7.23
CA GLY A 194 16.64 -4.84 7.86
C GLY A 194 15.89 -5.89 7.03
N ALA A 195 15.35 -5.55 5.87
CA ALA A 195 14.58 -6.45 5.00
C ALA A 195 14.65 -6.04 3.52
N THR A 196 14.31 -6.96 2.61
CA THR A 196 14.08 -6.61 1.21
C THR A 196 12.84 -5.73 1.08
N ILE A 197 12.95 -4.64 0.31
CA ILE A 197 11.84 -3.73 0.01
C ILE A 197 11.62 -3.61 -1.49
N ASN A 198 10.43 -3.18 -1.90
CA ASN A 198 10.08 -2.96 -3.29
C ASN A 198 9.83 -1.48 -3.56
N TYR A 199 10.19 -1.00 -4.75
CA TYR A 199 9.98 0.37 -5.18
C TYR A 199 9.51 0.43 -6.63
N LEU A 200 8.84 1.52 -7.01
CA LEU A 200 8.53 1.80 -8.41
C LEU A 200 9.76 2.40 -9.09
N ALA A 201 10.36 1.67 -10.03
CA ALA A 201 11.56 2.06 -10.72
C ALA A 201 11.30 3.12 -11.82
N PRO A 202 12.33 3.83 -12.30
CA PRO A 202 12.19 4.87 -13.33
C PRO A 202 11.55 4.41 -14.65
N ASN A 203 11.68 3.12 -14.98
CA ASN A 203 11.06 2.50 -16.16
C ASN A 203 9.56 2.12 -15.95
N GLY A 204 9.02 2.32 -14.74
CA GLY A 204 7.65 1.97 -14.35
C GLY A 204 7.45 0.53 -13.89
N THR A 205 8.51 -0.30 -13.80
CA THR A 205 8.43 -1.65 -13.22
C THR A 205 8.57 -1.60 -11.70
N ILE A 206 8.06 -2.63 -11.02
CA ILE A 206 8.35 -2.83 -9.60
C ILE A 206 9.64 -3.62 -9.50
N GLU A 207 10.60 -3.08 -8.77
CA GLU A 207 11.91 -3.68 -8.52
C GLU A 207 12.06 -3.93 -7.01
N SER A 208 12.80 -4.99 -6.67
CA SER A 208 13.13 -5.34 -5.30
C SER A 208 14.58 -4.99 -5.02
N ILE A 209 14.86 -4.56 -3.79
CA ILE A 209 16.20 -4.28 -3.32
C ILE A 209 16.41 -4.90 -1.92
N GLY A 210 17.42 -5.77 -1.79
CA GLY A 210 17.81 -6.40 -0.53
C GLY A 210 18.31 -5.41 0.53
N ASP A 211 18.35 -5.85 1.78
CA ASP A 211 18.93 -5.05 2.87
C ASP A 211 20.44 -4.86 2.69
N ASP A 212 20.97 -3.69 3.07
CA ASP A 212 22.37 -3.29 2.87
C ASP A 212 22.80 -3.24 1.39
N LYS A 213 21.86 -2.88 0.50
CA LYS A 213 22.08 -2.85 -0.96
C LYS A 213 21.80 -1.49 -1.57
N PHE A 214 22.30 -1.31 -2.78
CA PHE A 214 21.92 -0.21 -3.65
C PHE A 214 21.68 -0.65 -5.11
N ASP A 215 20.75 0.05 -5.75
CA ASP A 215 20.58 0.05 -7.21
C ASP A 215 20.98 1.42 -7.76
N LEU A 216 21.46 1.44 -9.01
CA LEU A 216 21.80 2.67 -9.71
C LEU A 216 21.23 2.66 -11.12
N TRP A 217 20.48 3.71 -11.43
CA TRP A 217 19.83 3.89 -12.72
C TRP A 217 20.36 5.13 -13.44
N VAL A 218 20.41 5.03 -14.76
CA VAL A 218 20.66 6.17 -15.66
C VAL A 218 19.49 6.26 -16.63
N GLY A 219 18.67 7.30 -16.48
CA GLY A 219 17.36 7.36 -17.12
C GLY A 219 16.50 6.16 -16.69
N ASN A 220 16.11 5.32 -17.66
CA ASN A 220 15.26 4.14 -17.44
C ASN A 220 16.07 2.83 -17.39
N ASN A 221 17.40 2.89 -17.49
CA ASN A 221 18.26 1.70 -17.51
C ASN A 221 18.82 1.42 -16.11
N LYS A 222 18.62 0.19 -15.61
CA LYS A 222 19.27 -0.29 -14.38
C LYS A 222 20.70 -0.70 -14.70
N GLU A 223 21.66 0.07 -14.22
CA GLU A 223 23.08 -0.18 -14.50
C GLU A 223 23.76 -1.01 -13.42
N PHE A 224 23.41 -0.73 -12.16
CA PHE A 224 23.83 -1.53 -11.02
C PHE A 224 22.61 -2.03 -10.28
N ASP A 225 22.63 -3.32 -9.99
CA ASP A 225 21.53 -4.07 -9.39
C ASP A 225 22.06 -4.80 -8.17
N GLU A 226 21.41 -4.62 -7.02
CA GLU A 226 21.67 -5.36 -5.79
C GLU A 226 23.14 -5.30 -5.32
N ARG A 227 23.79 -4.15 -5.49
CA ARG A 227 25.19 -3.95 -5.09
C ARG A 227 25.30 -3.75 -3.60
N ASN A 228 26.32 -4.37 -3.00
CA ASN A 228 26.57 -4.23 -1.56
C ASN A 228 26.90 -2.78 -1.20
N ALA A 229 26.32 -2.30 -0.10
CA ALA A 229 26.80 -1.13 0.59
C ALA A 229 28.29 -1.28 1.00
N THR A 230 28.97 -0.15 1.19
CA THR A 230 30.38 -0.08 1.62
C THR A 230 30.53 -0.44 3.09
N THR A 231 29.69 0.10 3.97
CA THR A 231 29.69 -0.19 5.41
C THR A 231 28.25 -0.29 5.92
N PHE A 232 27.78 -1.52 6.11
CA PHE A 232 26.39 -1.87 6.45
C PHE A 232 25.89 -1.20 7.74
N SER A 233 26.76 -1.03 8.74
CA SER A 233 26.37 -0.45 10.04
C SER A 233 26.12 1.07 10.01
N GLN A 234 26.34 1.75 8.89
CA GLN A 234 26.18 3.19 8.78
C GLN A 234 24.73 3.59 8.49
N THR A 235 24.23 4.63 9.16
CA THR A 235 22.91 5.19 8.87
C THR A 235 22.92 6.04 7.60
N LEU A 236 21.75 6.34 7.05
CA LEU A 236 21.58 7.12 5.82
C LEU A 236 21.27 8.60 6.12
N THR A 237 22.00 9.23 7.04
CA THR A 237 21.64 10.56 7.57
C THR A 237 22.30 11.73 6.86
N ASP A 238 23.41 11.48 6.16
CA ASP A 238 24.24 12.48 5.52
C ASP A 238 24.48 12.15 4.04
N ILE A 239 24.69 13.19 3.24
CA ILE A 239 25.07 13.08 1.82
C ILE A 239 26.28 13.96 1.50
N LYS A 240 27.11 13.50 0.57
CA LYS A 240 28.21 14.29 0.03
C LYS A 240 28.43 13.97 -1.44
N PHE A 241 28.64 15.00 -2.23
CA PHE A 241 29.28 14.91 -3.53
C PHE A 241 30.67 15.52 -3.45
N ILE A 242 31.63 14.88 -4.10
CA ILE A 242 33.01 15.37 -4.14
C ILE A 242 33.64 15.13 -5.51
N PHE A 243 34.05 16.20 -6.17
CA PHE A 243 34.95 16.19 -7.31
C PHE A 243 36.39 16.18 -6.79
N ASN A 244 36.90 14.96 -6.53
CA ASN A 244 38.25 14.70 -6.03
C ASN A 244 39.21 14.41 -7.18
N THR A 245 40.24 15.22 -7.42
CA THR A 245 41.37 14.71 -8.21
C THR A 245 42.71 15.20 -7.70
N ASN A 246 43.53 14.21 -7.31
CA ASN A 246 44.97 14.33 -7.04
C ASN A 246 45.79 14.32 -8.34
N THR A 247 45.13 14.43 -9.51
CA THR A 247 45.74 14.36 -10.84
C THR A 247 45.43 15.65 -11.63
N GLY A 248 46.28 15.99 -12.60
CA GLY A 248 46.19 17.20 -13.43
C GLY A 248 45.13 17.12 -14.53
N ILE A 249 43.94 16.58 -14.23
CA ILE A 249 42.83 16.49 -15.17
C ILE A 249 41.82 17.63 -14.96
N PHE A 250 41.11 17.98 -16.02
CA PHE A 250 40.19 19.12 -16.08
C PHE A 250 38.83 18.70 -16.64
N GLY A 251 37.81 19.46 -16.29
CA GLY A 251 36.44 19.23 -16.73
C GLY A 251 35.43 19.88 -15.80
N THR A 252 34.19 19.90 -16.26
CA THR A 252 33.06 20.51 -15.57
C THR A 252 32.01 19.44 -15.29
N ILE A 253 31.51 19.44 -14.05
CA ILE A 253 30.37 18.64 -13.63
C ILE A 253 29.27 19.61 -13.22
N ASP A 254 28.19 19.62 -13.97
CA ASP A 254 26.97 20.32 -13.59
C ASP A 254 25.99 19.34 -12.95
N ILE A 255 25.37 19.77 -11.85
CA ILE A 255 24.38 19.03 -11.08
C ILE A 255 23.16 19.91 -10.90
N ASP A 256 22.00 19.33 -11.15
CA ASP A 256 20.72 20.02 -11.03
C ASP A 256 19.62 19.05 -10.57
N ASN A 257 18.43 19.57 -10.26
CA ASN A 257 17.22 18.84 -9.91
C ASN A 257 17.44 17.74 -8.85
N ILE A 258 18.12 18.10 -7.76
CA ILE A 258 18.40 17.19 -6.66
C ILE A 258 17.11 16.94 -5.88
N LEU A 259 16.74 15.67 -5.75
CA LEU A 259 15.58 15.23 -4.99
C LEU A 259 15.93 14.01 -4.15
N ILE A 260 15.70 14.08 -2.84
CA ILE A 260 16.00 13.00 -1.91
C ILE A 260 14.85 12.82 -0.92
N ASP A 261 14.42 11.57 -0.80
CA ASP A 261 13.42 11.11 0.18
C ASP A 261 13.59 9.59 0.43
N PRO A 262 13.01 9.02 1.49
CA PRO A 262 12.90 7.57 1.63
C PRO A 262 12.05 6.94 0.53
N ILE A 263 12.21 5.63 0.33
CA ILE A 263 11.29 4.87 -0.51
C ILE A 263 9.94 4.82 0.21
N PRO A 264 8.83 5.26 -0.40
CA PRO A 264 7.53 5.10 0.23
C PRO A 264 7.24 3.61 0.48
N PRO A 265 6.87 3.20 1.69
CA PRO A 265 6.62 1.80 1.99
C PRO A 265 5.37 1.29 1.26
N ALA A 266 5.32 -0.03 1.04
CA ALA A 266 4.11 -0.69 0.57
C ALA A 266 2.96 -0.50 1.58
N ILE A 267 1.74 -0.42 1.07
CA ILE A 267 0.56 -0.13 1.87
C ILE A 267 0.02 -1.42 2.48
N ASN A 268 -0.42 -1.34 3.73
CA ASN A 268 -1.21 -2.41 4.32
C ASN A 268 -2.69 -2.19 4.01
N LEU A 269 -3.22 -2.95 3.06
CA LEU A 269 -4.64 -2.91 2.70
C LEU A 269 -5.52 -3.47 3.82
N GLN A 270 -6.70 -2.89 3.97
CA GLN A 270 -7.72 -3.37 4.90
C GLN A 270 -8.96 -3.83 4.13
N THR A 271 -9.78 -4.67 4.76
CA THR A 271 -11.01 -5.17 4.14
C THR A 271 -11.90 -4.00 3.68
N PRO A 272 -12.36 -4.00 2.42
CA PRO A 272 -13.32 -3.02 1.93
C PRO A 272 -14.61 -3.05 2.75
N THR A 273 -15.22 -1.89 2.96
CA THR A 273 -16.47 -1.72 3.72
C THR A 273 -17.55 -1.11 2.85
N ASN A 274 -18.78 -1.02 3.37
CA ASN A 274 -19.93 -0.43 2.65
C ASN A 274 -20.12 -1.04 1.25
N VAL A 275 -19.86 -2.35 1.10
CA VAL A 275 -19.97 -3.03 -0.18
C VAL A 275 -21.45 -3.17 -0.53
N LEU A 276 -21.87 -2.38 -1.52
CA LEU A 276 -23.22 -2.35 -2.08
C LEU A 276 -23.19 -2.84 -3.52
N ASP A 277 -24.32 -2.78 -4.20
CA ASP A 277 -24.45 -3.22 -5.60
C ASP A 277 -23.77 -2.29 -6.61
N ASN A 278 -23.59 -1.02 -6.27
CA ASN A 278 -23.04 -0.02 -7.19
C ASN A 278 -21.90 0.83 -6.59
N SER A 279 -21.49 0.51 -5.36
CA SER A 279 -20.52 1.29 -4.59
C SER A 279 -19.84 0.43 -3.52
N LEU A 280 -18.67 0.86 -3.08
CA LEU A 280 -17.91 0.29 -1.97
C LEU A 280 -16.88 1.30 -1.46
N THR A 281 -16.33 1.07 -0.28
CA THR A 281 -15.23 1.87 0.28
C THR A 281 -13.97 1.02 0.40
N LEU A 282 -12.89 1.39 -0.29
CA LEU A 282 -11.55 0.84 -0.09
C LEU A 282 -10.95 1.42 1.17
N ASN A 283 -10.23 0.61 1.96
CA ASN A 283 -9.61 1.01 3.21
C ASN A 283 -8.14 0.58 3.26
N TRP A 284 -7.28 1.38 3.87
CA TRP A 284 -5.88 1.06 4.09
C TRP A 284 -5.30 1.78 5.32
N VAL A 285 -4.19 1.25 5.83
CA VAL A 285 -3.44 1.89 6.92
C VAL A 285 -2.67 3.10 6.37
N PRO A 286 -2.82 4.30 6.97
CA PRO A 286 -2.04 5.48 6.60
C PRO A 286 -0.52 5.28 6.70
N VAL A 287 0.20 5.79 5.72
CA VAL A 287 1.66 5.83 5.63
C VAL A 287 2.13 7.23 6.05
N SER A 288 3.08 7.29 6.98
CA SER A 288 3.75 8.55 7.36
C SER A 288 4.83 8.94 6.34
N GLY A 289 5.09 10.23 6.17
CA GLY A 289 6.17 10.74 5.33
C GLY A 289 5.85 10.89 3.83
N VAL A 290 4.67 10.42 3.39
CA VAL A 290 4.22 10.54 2.00
C VAL A 290 3.31 11.75 1.81
N THR A 291 3.14 12.22 0.57
CA THR A 291 2.22 13.32 0.26
C THR A 291 0.80 12.84 -0.05
N GLY A 292 0.63 11.55 -0.37
CA GLY A 292 -0.66 10.96 -0.65
C GLY A 292 -0.57 9.55 -1.22
N TYR A 293 -1.60 9.17 -1.97
CA TYR A 293 -1.77 7.84 -2.54
C TYR A 293 -2.17 7.92 -4.01
N ARG A 294 -1.76 6.92 -4.79
CA ARG A 294 -2.27 6.69 -6.15
C ARG A 294 -3.07 5.40 -6.18
N VAL A 295 -4.30 5.47 -6.68
CA VAL A 295 -5.24 4.35 -6.76
C VAL A 295 -5.56 4.02 -8.22
N ASP A 296 -5.48 2.74 -8.56
CA ASP A 296 -6.04 2.18 -9.79
C ASP A 296 -7.20 1.23 -9.45
N VAL A 297 -8.29 1.28 -10.21
CA VAL A 297 -9.40 0.31 -10.12
C VAL A 297 -9.74 -0.21 -11.52
N SER A 298 -9.91 -1.53 -11.66
CA SER A 298 -10.12 -2.21 -12.92
C SER A 298 -11.07 -3.40 -12.77
N THR A 299 -11.70 -3.84 -13.87
CA THR A 299 -12.33 -5.16 -13.98
C THR A 299 -11.37 -6.22 -14.53
N SER A 300 -10.19 -5.80 -14.99
CA SER A 300 -9.13 -6.66 -15.50
C SER A 300 -8.06 -6.88 -14.42
N PRO A 301 -7.70 -8.13 -14.08
CA PRO A 301 -6.67 -8.40 -13.08
C PRO A 301 -5.28 -7.86 -13.48
N GLY A 302 -5.04 -7.65 -14.77
CA GLY A 302 -3.79 -7.09 -15.28
C GLY A 302 -3.82 -5.57 -15.46
N PHE A 303 -4.88 -4.87 -15.02
CA PHE A 303 -5.03 -3.42 -15.18
C PHE A 303 -4.89 -2.93 -16.64
N ALA A 304 -5.35 -3.74 -17.62
CA ALA A 304 -5.34 -3.37 -19.04
C ALA A 304 -6.42 -2.34 -19.41
N THR A 305 -7.44 -2.21 -18.56
CA THR A 305 -8.51 -1.22 -18.64
C THR A 305 -8.75 -0.67 -17.24
N PHE A 306 -9.40 0.49 -17.11
CA PHE A 306 -9.68 1.09 -15.80
C PHE A 306 -11.14 1.51 -15.69
N VAL A 307 -11.64 1.52 -14.46
CA VAL A 307 -12.91 2.19 -14.15
C VAL A 307 -12.70 3.69 -14.35
N SER A 308 -13.58 4.34 -15.11
CA SER A 308 -13.46 5.76 -15.43
C SER A 308 -13.30 6.61 -14.16
N GLY A 309 -12.25 7.43 -14.12
CA GLY A 309 -11.92 8.28 -12.97
C GLY A 309 -11.03 7.63 -11.90
N TYR A 310 -10.70 6.33 -12.04
CA TYR A 310 -9.86 5.59 -11.10
C TYR A 310 -8.64 4.98 -11.79
N GLU A 311 -8.10 5.65 -12.82
CA GLU A 311 -6.78 5.34 -13.38
C GLU A 311 -5.79 6.36 -12.80
N ASN A 312 -4.80 5.85 -12.07
CA ASN A 312 -3.74 6.61 -11.42
C ASN A 312 -4.26 7.81 -10.60
N LEU A 313 -5.41 7.62 -9.93
CA LEU A 313 -6.11 8.66 -9.19
C LEU A 313 -5.28 9.11 -7.99
N TYR A 314 -4.96 10.41 -7.90
CA TYR A 314 -4.29 10.97 -6.73
C TYR A 314 -5.25 11.27 -5.60
N LEU A 315 -4.88 10.85 -4.39
CA LEU A 315 -5.53 11.22 -3.15
C LEU A 315 -4.50 11.92 -2.26
N PRO A 316 -4.59 13.25 -2.08
CA PRO A 316 -3.64 13.98 -1.25
C PRO A 316 -3.82 13.68 0.23
N GLY A 317 -2.75 13.86 1.00
CA GLY A 317 -2.72 13.74 2.46
C GLY A 317 -2.23 12.38 2.95
N SER A 318 -1.18 12.39 3.76
CA SER A 318 -0.63 11.17 4.41
C SER A 318 -1.64 10.46 5.29
N ALA A 319 -2.53 11.21 5.96
CA ALA A 319 -3.57 10.67 6.84
C ALA A 319 -4.76 10.05 6.09
N THR A 320 -4.83 10.17 4.76
CA THR A 320 -5.89 9.56 3.96
C THR A 320 -5.82 8.04 4.08
N SER A 321 -6.95 7.41 4.43
CA SER A 321 -7.04 5.97 4.76
C SER A 321 -8.12 5.23 3.99
N ASN A 322 -8.90 5.93 3.17
CA ASN A 322 -10.03 5.33 2.47
C ASN A 322 -10.38 6.07 1.18
N LEU A 323 -11.09 5.36 0.29
CA LEU A 323 -11.68 5.89 -0.92
C LEU A 323 -13.04 5.24 -1.18
N SER A 324 -14.10 6.04 -1.26
CA SER A 324 -15.41 5.59 -1.71
C SER A 324 -15.49 5.55 -3.22
N LEU A 325 -15.83 4.37 -3.76
CA LEU A 325 -16.11 4.13 -5.16
C LEU A 325 -17.63 4.15 -5.40
N SER A 326 -18.05 4.73 -6.52
CA SER A 326 -19.46 4.79 -6.93
C SER A 326 -19.61 4.60 -8.44
N GLY A 327 -20.81 4.21 -8.89
CA GLY A 327 -21.09 3.98 -10.31
C GLY A 327 -20.55 2.64 -10.82
N LEU A 328 -20.31 1.69 -9.91
CA LEU A 328 -19.89 0.34 -10.22
C LEU A 328 -21.07 -0.48 -10.76
N SER A 329 -20.76 -1.51 -11.53
CA SER A 329 -21.76 -2.49 -11.98
C SER A 329 -22.04 -3.51 -10.88
N THR A 330 -23.29 -3.95 -10.76
CA THR A 330 -23.73 -4.95 -9.77
C THR A 330 -23.15 -6.33 -10.02
N GLY A 331 -22.90 -7.09 -8.95
CA GLY A 331 -22.36 -8.45 -9.01
C GLY A 331 -21.03 -8.56 -9.76
N THR A 332 -20.27 -7.48 -9.84
CA THR A 332 -19.08 -7.37 -10.69
C THR A 332 -17.82 -7.39 -9.82
N LYS A 333 -16.86 -8.23 -10.20
CA LYS A 333 -15.54 -8.30 -9.57
C LYS A 333 -14.65 -7.16 -10.06
N TYR A 334 -14.04 -6.46 -9.12
CA TYR A 334 -13.06 -5.40 -9.34
C TYR A 334 -11.72 -5.77 -8.71
N TYR A 335 -10.66 -5.37 -9.38
CA TYR A 335 -9.29 -5.38 -8.89
C TYR A 335 -8.90 -3.93 -8.62
N TYR A 336 -8.23 -3.69 -7.51
CA TYR A 336 -7.70 -2.38 -7.16
C TYR A 336 -6.26 -2.52 -6.72
N ARG A 337 -5.48 -1.46 -6.94
CA ARG A 337 -4.13 -1.38 -6.42
C ARG A 337 -3.86 0.03 -5.93
N ILE A 338 -3.16 0.12 -4.80
CA ILE A 338 -2.86 1.39 -4.14
C ILE A 338 -1.36 1.44 -3.91
N ARG A 339 -0.75 2.61 -4.15
CA ARG A 339 0.65 2.88 -3.77
C ARG A 339 0.78 4.21 -3.07
N ALA A 340 1.66 4.28 -2.07
CA ALA A 340 1.96 5.51 -1.37
C ALA A 340 2.92 6.34 -2.22
N VAL A 341 2.74 7.66 -2.24
CA VAL A 341 3.53 8.55 -3.11
C VAL A 341 4.00 9.80 -2.38
N SER A 342 5.21 10.22 -2.69
CA SER A 342 5.76 11.52 -2.30
C SER A 342 5.88 12.38 -3.57
N GLU A 343 5.00 13.38 -3.73
CA GLU A 343 4.96 14.28 -4.89
C GLU A 343 5.56 15.64 -4.56
N TYR A 344 6.48 16.07 -5.42
CA TYR A 344 7.23 17.29 -5.27
C TYR A 344 7.30 18.06 -6.58
N THR A 345 7.87 19.27 -6.56
CA THR A 345 7.96 20.08 -7.79
C THR A 345 8.96 19.51 -8.79
N LEU A 346 9.99 18.78 -8.33
CA LEU A 346 11.01 18.16 -9.18
C LEU A 346 10.68 16.74 -9.66
N GLY A 347 9.65 16.13 -9.09
CA GLY A 347 9.27 14.76 -9.43
C GLY A 347 8.50 14.10 -8.30
N SER A 348 8.38 12.78 -8.40
CA SER A 348 7.71 11.99 -7.38
C SER A 348 8.42 10.67 -7.15
N PHE A 349 8.27 10.18 -5.92
CA PHE A 349 8.63 8.82 -5.54
C PHE A 349 7.37 8.04 -5.24
N SER A 350 7.39 6.75 -5.55
CA SER A 350 6.28 5.85 -5.30
C SER A 350 6.80 4.53 -4.75
N GLY A 351 6.08 4.02 -3.76
CA GLY A 351 6.27 2.66 -3.28
C GLY A 351 5.74 1.63 -4.29
N ALA A 352 5.90 0.37 -3.94
CA ALA A 352 5.25 -0.72 -4.66
C ALA A 352 3.72 -0.66 -4.53
N PHE A 353 3.04 -1.23 -5.52
CA PHE A 353 1.61 -1.46 -5.46
C PHE A 353 1.25 -2.50 -4.41
N SER A 354 0.14 -2.27 -3.74
CA SER A 354 -0.56 -3.25 -2.92
C SER A 354 -1.88 -3.55 -3.60
N ASP A 355 -2.03 -4.80 -4.03
CA ASP A 355 -3.14 -5.25 -4.86
C ASP A 355 -4.22 -5.90 -4.01
N GLY A 356 -5.48 -5.66 -4.36
CA GLY A 356 -6.64 -6.29 -3.76
C GLY A 356 -7.75 -6.52 -4.77
N GLU A 357 -8.72 -7.34 -4.38
CA GLU A 357 -9.91 -7.62 -5.18
C GLU A 357 -11.17 -7.59 -4.32
N ILE A 358 -12.29 -7.22 -4.94
CA ILE A 358 -13.59 -7.14 -4.28
C ILE A 358 -14.71 -7.21 -5.32
N SER A 359 -15.83 -7.85 -4.98
CA SER A 359 -17.03 -7.85 -5.82
C SER A 359 -18.10 -6.96 -5.22
N THR A 360 -18.79 -6.19 -6.07
CA THR A 360 -20.03 -5.53 -5.67
C THR A 360 -21.11 -6.56 -5.39
N THR A 361 -22.09 -6.20 -4.56
CA THR A 361 -23.17 -7.13 -4.22
C THR A 361 -24.21 -7.23 -5.32
N ILE A 362 -24.99 -8.32 -5.31
CA ILE A 362 -26.18 -8.48 -6.15
C ILE A 362 -27.21 -9.34 -5.42
N GLN A 363 -28.50 -9.07 -5.65
CA GLN A 363 -29.58 -9.86 -5.06
C GLN A 363 -29.73 -11.20 -5.79
N ASN A 364 -29.80 -12.29 -5.02
CA ASN A 364 -30.09 -13.63 -5.52
C ASN A 364 -31.05 -14.36 -4.58
N ASN A 365 -32.32 -13.99 -4.67
CA ASN A 365 -33.34 -14.47 -3.74
C ASN A 365 -33.68 -15.94 -3.99
N TRP A 366 -34.04 -16.63 -2.91
CA TRP A 366 -34.56 -17.98 -2.98
C TRP A 366 -35.95 -17.98 -3.62
N GLN A 367 -36.12 -18.82 -4.65
CA GLN A 367 -37.40 -19.05 -5.32
C GLN A 367 -37.99 -20.42 -5.00
N GLY A 368 -37.17 -21.42 -4.71
CA GLY A 368 -37.63 -22.76 -4.31
C GLY A 368 -38.49 -23.48 -5.35
N ASN A 369 -38.33 -23.15 -6.64
CA ASN A 369 -39.21 -23.63 -7.71
C ASN A 369 -39.16 -25.16 -7.91
N PHE A 370 -38.05 -25.81 -7.56
CA PHE A 370 -37.82 -27.21 -7.89
C PHE A 370 -37.66 -28.12 -6.67
N SER A 371 -36.94 -27.67 -5.64
CA SER A 371 -36.71 -28.47 -4.42
C SER A 371 -36.20 -27.60 -3.27
N SER A 372 -36.05 -28.18 -2.08
CA SER A 372 -35.38 -27.53 -0.94
C SER A 372 -33.86 -27.47 -1.08
N ASN A 373 -33.23 -28.17 -2.03
CA ASN A 373 -31.77 -28.25 -2.08
C ASN A 373 -31.13 -26.90 -2.41
N TRP A 374 -30.36 -26.33 -1.46
CA TRP A 374 -29.61 -25.08 -1.62
C TRP A 374 -28.70 -25.08 -2.85
N ASN A 375 -28.09 -26.22 -3.17
CA ASN A 375 -27.09 -26.34 -4.24
C ASN A 375 -27.73 -26.49 -5.63
N LEU A 376 -29.06 -26.48 -5.75
CA LEU A 376 -29.73 -26.52 -7.04
C LEU A 376 -29.92 -25.09 -7.57
N LYS A 377 -29.12 -24.72 -8.58
CA LYS A 377 -29.11 -23.37 -9.17
C LYS A 377 -30.49 -22.85 -9.61
N GLY A 378 -31.38 -23.71 -10.11
CA GLY A 378 -32.72 -23.34 -10.55
C GLY A 378 -33.66 -22.89 -9.43
N ASN A 379 -33.28 -23.10 -8.16
CA ASN A 379 -34.03 -22.56 -7.02
C ASN A 379 -33.70 -21.09 -6.72
N TRP A 380 -32.77 -20.49 -7.44
CA TRP A 380 -32.26 -19.13 -7.19
C TRP A 380 -32.63 -18.18 -8.33
N ALA A 381 -32.91 -16.92 -8.00
CA ALA A 381 -33.36 -15.92 -8.97
C ALA A 381 -32.37 -15.68 -10.13
N LEU A 382 -31.07 -15.86 -9.91
CA LEU A 382 -30.03 -15.71 -10.93
C LEU A 382 -29.68 -17.01 -11.67
N ASP A 383 -30.43 -18.11 -11.46
CA ASP A 383 -30.08 -19.47 -11.92
C ASP A 383 -28.62 -19.85 -11.55
N SER A 384 -28.18 -19.43 -10.37
CA SER A 384 -26.84 -19.66 -9.83
C SER A 384 -26.89 -19.88 -8.33
N VAL A 385 -26.04 -20.78 -7.82
CA VAL A 385 -25.90 -20.99 -6.38
C VAL A 385 -25.19 -19.76 -5.78
N PRO A 386 -25.68 -19.21 -4.66
CA PRO A 386 -25.07 -18.04 -4.04
C PRO A 386 -23.60 -18.23 -3.68
N GLN A 387 -22.92 -17.09 -3.63
CA GLN A 387 -21.49 -16.92 -3.38
C GLN A 387 -21.34 -15.69 -2.48
N GLY A 388 -20.14 -15.46 -1.93
CA GLY A 388 -19.87 -14.41 -0.94
C GLY A 388 -20.16 -12.95 -1.30
N PHE A 389 -20.67 -12.64 -2.50
CA PHE A 389 -21.15 -11.30 -2.93
C PHE A 389 -22.66 -11.24 -3.18
N HIS A 390 -23.37 -12.37 -3.06
CA HIS A 390 -24.81 -12.42 -3.23
C HIS A 390 -25.52 -12.02 -1.93
N ASN A 391 -26.37 -11.00 -1.99
CA ASN A 391 -27.38 -10.77 -0.97
C ASN A 391 -28.54 -11.73 -1.22
N ILE A 392 -28.99 -12.39 -0.16
CA ILE A 392 -30.06 -13.39 -0.26
C ILE A 392 -31.21 -12.98 0.66
N THR A 393 -32.42 -12.97 0.11
CA THR A 393 -33.65 -13.09 0.89
C THR A 393 -34.27 -14.46 0.69
N ILE A 394 -34.66 -15.11 1.80
CA ILE A 394 -35.47 -16.32 1.82
C ILE A 394 -36.90 -15.91 2.20
N PRO A 395 -37.82 -15.81 1.22
CA PRO A 395 -39.20 -15.44 1.47
C PRO A 395 -40.03 -16.63 1.99
N SER A 396 -41.15 -16.34 2.63
CA SER A 396 -42.09 -17.35 3.13
C SER A 396 -43.01 -17.94 2.05
N SER A 397 -43.09 -17.31 0.87
CA SER A 397 -44.00 -17.71 -0.20
C SER A 397 -43.67 -19.04 -0.89
N PRO A 398 -42.39 -19.45 -1.12
CA PRO A 398 -42.09 -20.73 -1.73
C PRO A 398 -42.44 -21.89 -0.80
N THR A 399 -43.04 -22.94 -1.36
CA THR A 399 -43.34 -24.16 -0.59
C THR A 399 -42.07 -24.90 -0.22
N ASN A 400 -41.10 -24.99 -1.14
CA ASN A 400 -39.81 -25.60 -0.87
C ASN A 400 -38.88 -24.59 -0.20
N GLN A 401 -38.86 -24.57 1.13
CA GLN A 401 -37.93 -23.77 1.90
C GLN A 401 -36.52 -24.39 1.87
N PRO A 402 -35.44 -23.59 1.86
CA PRO A 402 -34.09 -24.08 1.59
C PRO A 402 -33.51 -24.98 2.69
N GLU A 403 -32.75 -25.97 2.25
CA GLU A 403 -31.92 -26.86 3.04
C GLU A 403 -30.49 -26.89 2.47
N ILE A 404 -29.50 -26.56 3.31
CA ILE A 404 -28.09 -26.71 2.99
C ILE A 404 -27.71 -28.18 3.27
N PRO A 405 -27.34 -28.96 2.24
CA PRO A 405 -27.11 -30.40 2.40
C PRO A 405 -25.81 -30.70 3.16
N ALA A 406 -25.72 -31.92 3.69
CA ALA A 406 -24.57 -32.37 4.48
C ALA A 406 -23.26 -32.28 3.67
N GLY A 407 -22.20 -31.82 4.32
CA GLY A 407 -20.88 -31.65 3.70
C GLY A 407 -20.75 -30.52 2.68
N PHE A 408 -21.80 -29.72 2.47
CA PHE A 408 -21.76 -28.56 1.57
C PHE A 408 -21.42 -27.28 2.33
N ALA A 409 -20.63 -26.40 1.70
CA ALA A 409 -20.34 -25.05 2.20
C ALA A 409 -21.08 -24.02 1.35
N ALA A 410 -22.11 -23.41 1.92
CA ALA A 410 -22.81 -22.29 1.34
C ALA A 410 -22.10 -20.98 1.69
N ASP A 411 -22.17 -20.00 0.79
CA ASP A 411 -21.62 -18.67 1.01
C ASP A 411 -22.60 -17.60 0.51
N CYS A 412 -22.71 -16.50 1.24
CA CYS A 412 -23.41 -15.30 0.79
C CYS A 412 -22.78 -14.04 1.38
N TYR A 413 -23.21 -12.86 0.90
CA TYR A 413 -22.86 -11.60 1.52
C TYR A 413 -23.80 -11.32 2.69
N ASN A 414 -25.03 -10.87 2.43
CA ASN A 414 -26.06 -10.75 3.47
C ASN A 414 -27.10 -11.89 3.34
N LEU A 415 -27.68 -12.28 4.47
CA LEU A 415 -28.81 -13.21 4.53
C LEU A 415 -29.96 -12.61 5.31
N ILE A 416 -31.14 -12.59 4.69
CA ILE A 416 -32.42 -12.28 5.35
C ILE A 416 -33.31 -13.52 5.27
N ILE A 417 -33.82 -13.98 6.41
CA ILE A 417 -34.86 -15.01 6.51
C ILE A 417 -36.15 -14.30 6.93
N ASP A 418 -37.11 -14.19 6.01
CA ASP A 418 -38.35 -13.45 6.27
C ASP A 418 -39.22 -14.15 7.34
N ALA A 419 -40.11 -13.37 7.97
CA ALA A 419 -41.09 -13.91 8.88
C ALA A 419 -41.94 -15.01 8.20
N GLY A 420 -42.03 -16.17 8.85
CA GLY A 420 -42.70 -17.36 8.31
C GLY A 420 -41.88 -18.17 7.30
N ALA A 421 -40.68 -17.73 6.93
CA ALA A 421 -39.73 -18.52 6.13
C ALA A 421 -38.88 -19.44 7.01
N SER A 422 -38.19 -20.40 6.39
CA SER A 422 -37.27 -21.28 7.10
C SER A 422 -36.01 -21.59 6.29
N LEU A 423 -34.89 -21.73 6.98
CA LEU A 423 -33.64 -22.27 6.45
C LEU A 423 -33.20 -23.42 7.34
N SER A 424 -32.92 -24.57 6.74
CA SER A 424 -32.35 -25.70 7.46
C SER A 424 -30.94 -26.03 7.01
N MET A 425 -30.10 -26.47 7.93
CA MET A 425 -28.73 -26.91 7.67
C MET A 425 -28.60 -28.34 8.17
N ALA A 426 -28.26 -29.25 7.25
CA ALA A 426 -27.96 -30.62 7.61
C ALA A 426 -26.69 -30.72 8.47
N ALA A 427 -26.50 -31.87 9.12
CA ALA A 427 -25.27 -32.15 9.84
C ALA A 427 -24.04 -32.03 8.91
N GLY A 428 -22.99 -31.37 9.39
CA GLY A 428 -21.77 -31.12 8.63
C GLY A 428 -21.88 -30.07 7.52
N ALA A 429 -23.05 -29.46 7.32
CA ALA A 429 -23.21 -28.30 6.43
C ALA A 429 -22.51 -27.06 7.01
N LYS A 430 -21.92 -26.24 6.15
CA LYS A 430 -21.28 -24.97 6.55
C LYS A 430 -21.97 -23.82 5.84
N PHE A 431 -22.09 -22.69 6.51
CA PHE A 431 -22.59 -21.46 5.90
C PHE A 431 -21.79 -20.26 6.40
N ASN A 432 -21.07 -19.61 5.47
CA ASN A 432 -20.43 -18.32 5.73
C ASN A 432 -21.28 -17.18 5.17
N VAL A 433 -21.71 -16.28 6.05
CA VAL A 433 -22.37 -15.02 5.72
C VAL A 433 -21.35 -13.91 5.92
N ASN A 434 -20.81 -13.37 4.83
CA ASN A 434 -19.72 -12.38 4.91
C ASN A 434 -20.15 -11.04 5.55
N GLY A 435 -21.43 -10.73 5.49
CA GLY A 435 -22.08 -9.56 6.07
C GLY A 435 -23.06 -9.94 7.18
N ASN A 436 -24.25 -9.38 7.11
CA ASN A 436 -25.25 -9.48 8.16
C ASN A 436 -26.19 -10.68 7.94
N LEU A 437 -26.48 -11.38 9.03
CA LEU A 437 -27.54 -12.38 9.14
C LEU A 437 -28.75 -11.78 9.89
N GLU A 438 -29.86 -11.54 9.19
CA GLU A 438 -31.13 -11.14 9.79
C GLU A 438 -32.11 -12.32 9.77
N ASN A 439 -32.37 -12.92 10.94
CA ASN A 439 -33.31 -14.03 11.07
C ASN A 439 -34.63 -13.56 11.67
N ASN A 440 -35.65 -13.35 10.84
CA ASN A 440 -37.03 -13.08 11.26
C ASN A 440 -37.94 -14.31 11.14
N GLY A 441 -37.45 -15.40 10.53
CA GLY A 441 -38.14 -16.68 10.36
C GLY A 441 -37.60 -17.75 11.29
N THR A 442 -37.33 -18.94 10.74
CA THR A 442 -36.74 -20.07 11.47
C THR A 442 -35.41 -20.50 10.83
N LEU A 443 -34.34 -20.52 11.60
CA LEU A 443 -33.06 -21.10 11.22
C LEU A 443 -32.82 -22.39 12.01
N THR A 444 -32.69 -23.53 11.34
CA THR A 444 -32.43 -24.82 12.00
C THR A 444 -31.05 -25.34 11.64
N VAL A 445 -30.22 -25.61 12.64
CA VAL A 445 -28.89 -26.22 12.48
C VAL A 445 -28.89 -27.61 13.10
N LYS A 446 -28.64 -28.64 12.28
CA LYS A 446 -28.72 -30.04 12.69
C LYS A 446 -27.34 -30.64 12.97
N SER A 447 -27.34 -31.70 13.76
CA SER A 447 -26.20 -32.61 13.92
C SER A 447 -26.64 -34.06 13.71
N ASP A 448 -25.68 -34.98 13.59
CA ASP A 448 -25.95 -36.40 13.33
C ASP A 448 -25.24 -37.35 14.31
N ALA A 449 -25.52 -38.64 14.13
CA ALA A 449 -24.97 -39.74 14.93
C ALA A 449 -23.45 -39.87 14.86
N THR A 450 -22.81 -39.29 13.85
CA THR A 450 -21.34 -39.33 13.67
C THR A 450 -20.64 -38.20 14.41
N GLY A 451 -21.40 -37.29 15.03
CA GLY A 451 -20.87 -36.10 15.70
C GLY A 451 -20.61 -34.95 14.75
N GLN A 452 -21.06 -35.02 13.49
CA GLN A 452 -21.03 -33.86 12.61
C GLN A 452 -22.12 -32.87 13.02
N VAL A 453 -21.78 -31.59 13.00
CA VAL A 453 -22.66 -30.48 13.36
C VAL A 453 -22.64 -29.48 12.21
N GLY A 454 -23.80 -28.96 11.84
CA GLY A 454 -23.87 -27.82 10.93
C GLY A 454 -23.29 -26.55 11.57
N THR A 455 -22.72 -25.66 10.78
CA THR A 455 -22.11 -24.42 11.31
C THR A 455 -22.51 -23.21 10.48
N VAL A 456 -23.01 -22.16 11.13
CA VAL A 456 -23.24 -20.85 10.52
C VAL A 456 -22.33 -19.82 11.18
N ILE A 457 -21.66 -19.01 10.36
CA ILE A 457 -20.82 -17.90 10.81
C ILE A 457 -21.28 -16.66 10.05
N ALA A 458 -21.49 -15.56 10.78
CA ALA A 458 -21.87 -14.27 10.21
C ALA A 458 -21.04 -13.14 10.84
N ALA A 459 -20.81 -12.04 10.11
CA ALA A 459 -20.13 -10.88 10.66
C ALA A 459 -20.97 -10.20 11.75
N SER A 460 -22.29 -10.21 11.61
CA SER A 460 -23.24 -9.86 12.66
C SER A 460 -24.53 -10.66 12.50
N ALA A 461 -25.28 -10.81 13.59
CA ALA A 461 -26.59 -11.47 13.58
C ALA A 461 -27.64 -10.63 14.32
N SER A 462 -28.84 -10.54 13.75
CA SER A 462 -29.99 -9.81 14.29
C SER A 462 -31.31 -10.51 13.93
N GLY A 463 -32.44 -9.94 14.36
CA GLY A 463 -33.79 -10.40 14.02
C GLY A 463 -34.59 -10.89 15.23
N THR A 464 -35.87 -11.15 15.00
CA THR A 464 -36.82 -11.61 16.04
C THR A 464 -37.29 -13.06 15.84
N GLY A 465 -36.68 -13.77 14.90
CA GLY A 465 -37.00 -15.14 14.54
C GLY A 465 -36.52 -16.17 15.57
N THR A 466 -36.69 -17.44 15.23
CA THR A 466 -36.26 -18.57 16.04
C THR A 466 -35.01 -19.22 15.43
N THR A 467 -34.05 -19.56 16.27
CA THR A 467 -32.90 -20.39 15.87
C THR A 467 -32.94 -21.71 16.64
N ASN A 468 -33.14 -22.80 15.91
CA ASN A 468 -33.16 -24.15 16.45
C ASN A 468 -31.78 -24.79 16.27
N VAL A 469 -31.21 -25.31 17.35
CA VAL A 469 -29.99 -26.11 17.33
C VAL A 469 -30.36 -27.54 17.71
N GLU A 470 -30.41 -28.43 16.72
CA GLU A 470 -30.79 -29.82 16.91
C GLU A 470 -29.54 -30.68 17.19
N GLN A 471 -29.41 -31.11 18.44
CA GLN A 471 -28.35 -32.02 18.87
C GLN A 471 -28.79 -33.48 18.72
N TYR A 472 -28.03 -34.29 17.98
CA TYR A 472 -28.25 -35.72 17.93
C TYR A 472 -27.68 -36.38 19.19
N LEU A 473 -28.53 -37.16 19.85
CA LEU A 473 -28.18 -37.92 21.05
C LEU A 473 -28.41 -39.40 20.75
N THR A 474 -27.34 -40.20 20.79
CA THR A 474 -27.42 -41.63 20.51
C THR A 474 -28.29 -42.34 21.54
N LEU A 475 -29.18 -43.20 21.06
CA LEU A 475 -30.05 -44.04 21.90
C LEU A 475 -29.24 -44.92 22.88
N ASN A 476 -29.85 -45.21 24.03
CA ASN A 476 -29.31 -46.08 25.08
C ASN A 476 -28.00 -45.59 25.72
N ARG A 477 -27.77 -44.28 25.76
CA ARG A 477 -26.63 -43.66 26.46
C ARG A 477 -27.12 -42.57 27.40
N TRP A 478 -26.38 -42.34 28.47
CA TRP A 478 -26.59 -41.16 29.30
C TRP A 478 -25.92 -39.95 28.64
N TRP A 479 -26.66 -38.85 28.55
CA TRP A 479 -26.21 -37.60 27.99
C TRP A 479 -26.22 -36.53 29.06
N TYR A 480 -25.18 -35.71 29.09
CA TYR A 480 -25.16 -34.47 29.83
C TYR A 480 -25.41 -33.33 28.85
N VAL A 481 -26.45 -32.55 29.10
CA VAL A 481 -26.93 -31.46 28.25
C VAL A 481 -27.07 -30.20 29.10
N SER A 482 -26.69 -29.07 28.54
CA SER A 482 -26.88 -27.76 29.16
C SER A 482 -27.52 -26.84 28.14
N SER A 483 -28.37 -25.94 28.61
CA SER A 483 -28.82 -24.85 27.75
C SER A 483 -27.69 -23.86 27.53
N PRO A 484 -27.44 -23.38 26.30
CA PRO A 484 -26.48 -22.30 26.05
C PRO A 484 -27.01 -20.92 26.45
N VAL A 485 -28.32 -20.79 26.73
CA VAL A 485 -29.00 -19.51 27.04
C VAL A 485 -29.97 -19.64 28.22
N GLY A 486 -30.32 -18.52 28.86
CA GLY A 486 -31.34 -18.46 29.91
C GLY A 486 -32.76 -18.58 29.38
N ASN A 487 -33.63 -19.24 30.14
CA ASN A 487 -35.08 -19.34 29.90
C ASN A 487 -35.62 -20.27 28.77
N PRO A 488 -34.87 -21.20 28.13
CA PRO A 488 -35.50 -22.26 27.36
C PRO A 488 -36.25 -23.23 28.27
N HIS A 489 -37.36 -23.78 27.79
CA HIS A 489 -38.19 -24.70 28.57
C HIS A 489 -37.85 -26.17 28.27
N SER A 490 -38.10 -27.05 29.23
CA SER A 490 -37.88 -28.51 29.11
C SER A 490 -38.60 -29.16 27.93
N SER A 491 -39.64 -28.52 27.38
CA SER A 491 -40.33 -28.90 26.13
C SER A 491 -39.50 -28.76 24.85
N LEU A 492 -38.37 -28.04 24.88
CA LEU A 492 -37.47 -27.90 23.73
C LEU A 492 -36.63 -29.16 23.47
N TYR A 493 -36.59 -30.08 24.43
CA TYR A 493 -36.05 -31.42 24.23
C TYR A 493 -37.15 -32.31 23.65
N SER A 494 -36.78 -33.20 22.72
CA SER A 494 -37.79 -33.95 21.94
C SER A 494 -38.78 -34.71 22.83
N PRO A 495 -40.02 -34.97 22.38
CA PRO A 495 -41.00 -35.73 23.17
C PRO A 495 -40.49 -37.10 23.64
N ALA A 496 -39.56 -37.71 22.88
CA ALA A 496 -38.89 -38.95 23.26
C ALA A 496 -37.98 -38.77 24.49
N MET A 497 -37.33 -37.61 24.63
CA MET A 497 -36.54 -37.27 25.83
C MET A 497 -37.44 -36.94 27.01
N VAL A 498 -38.58 -36.26 26.79
CA VAL A 498 -39.55 -35.97 27.85
C VAL A 498 -40.13 -37.26 28.46
N ALA A 499 -40.27 -38.33 27.66
CA ALA A 499 -40.67 -39.66 28.15
C ALA A 499 -39.62 -40.36 29.04
N ASN A 500 -38.33 -40.11 28.81
CA ASN A 500 -37.23 -40.58 29.68
C ASN A 500 -36.88 -39.57 30.81
N GLY A 501 -37.36 -38.33 30.64
CA GLY A 501 -37.21 -37.11 31.43
C GLY A 501 -35.79 -36.53 31.51
N LEU A 502 -35.73 -35.24 31.85
CA LEU A 502 -34.49 -34.54 32.21
C LEU A 502 -34.29 -34.62 33.71
N ARG A 503 -33.04 -34.63 34.16
CA ARG A 503 -32.70 -34.58 35.58
C ARG A 503 -31.56 -33.61 35.81
N TYR A 504 -31.54 -32.93 36.95
CA TYR A 504 -30.35 -32.20 37.40
C TYR A 504 -30.06 -32.53 38.86
N TYR A 505 -28.80 -32.36 39.26
CA TYR A 505 -28.41 -32.49 40.65
C TYR A 505 -28.52 -31.13 41.32
N ASP A 506 -29.18 -31.09 42.47
CA ASP A 506 -29.32 -29.90 43.30
C ASP A 506 -28.62 -30.15 44.64
N GLU A 507 -27.45 -29.53 44.85
CA GLU A 507 -26.62 -29.76 46.03
C GLU A 507 -27.37 -29.48 47.36
N PRO A 508 -28.17 -28.40 47.48
CA PRO A 508 -28.97 -28.11 48.67
C PRO A 508 -29.98 -29.21 49.03
N SER A 509 -30.59 -29.89 48.05
CA SER A 509 -31.58 -30.94 48.28
C SER A 509 -30.98 -32.35 48.31
N THR A 510 -29.67 -32.50 48.08
CA THR A 510 -28.93 -33.79 48.07
C THR A 510 -29.57 -34.84 47.14
N GLY A 511 -30.22 -34.39 46.06
CA GLY A 511 -31.06 -35.25 45.24
C GLY A 511 -31.04 -34.90 43.76
N TYR A 512 -31.45 -35.87 42.95
CA TYR A 512 -31.69 -35.67 41.53
C TYR A 512 -33.15 -35.31 41.28
N ILE A 513 -33.38 -34.11 40.76
CA ILE A 513 -34.73 -33.60 40.49
C ILE A 513 -35.13 -33.99 39.07
N PHE A 514 -36.27 -34.67 38.93
CA PHE A 514 -36.82 -35.12 37.65
C PHE A 514 -37.73 -34.04 37.04
N ILE A 515 -37.53 -33.78 35.75
CA ILE A 515 -38.26 -32.79 34.95
C ILE A 515 -38.95 -33.55 33.80
N ASN A 516 -40.28 -33.55 33.80
CA ASN A 516 -41.12 -34.15 32.76
C ASN A 516 -42.35 -33.29 32.39
N ASP A 517 -42.36 -32.04 32.84
CA ASP A 517 -43.53 -31.15 32.78
C ASP A 517 -43.62 -30.35 31.46
N GLY A 518 -42.52 -30.28 30.69
CA GLY A 518 -42.40 -29.43 29.51
C GLY A 518 -42.36 -27.91 29.82
N THR A 519 -42.51 -27.52 31.09
CA THR A 519 -42.66 -26.13 31.53
C THR A 519 -41.49 -25.61 32.36
N THR A 520 -40.62 -26.48 32.88
CA THR A 520 -39.45 -26.04 33.67
C THR A 520 -38.47 -25.27 32.79
N ALA A 521 -38.12 -24.04 33.20
CA ALA A 521 -37.07 -23.24 32.58
C ALA A 521 -35.68 -23.79 32.91
N LEU A 522 -34.81 -23.83 31.91
CA LEU A 522 -33.44 -24.35 31.99
C LEU A 522 -32.45 -23.20 32.06
N ASN A 523 -31.43 -23.34 32.92
CA ASN A 523 -30.46 -22.28 33.16
C ASN A 523 -29.08 -22.60 32.56
N PRO A 524 -28.35 -21.60 32.02
CA PRO A 524 -27.10 -21.81 31.31
C PRO A 524 -25.89 -22.22 32.17
N ASN A 525 -26.08 -22.46 33.46
CA ASN A 525 -25.05 -22.97 34.37
C ASN A 525 -25.47 -24.25 35.09
N ILE A 526 -26.60 -24.84 34.71
CA ILE A 526 -27.10 -26.09 35.29
C ILE A 526 -26.90 -27.20 34.26
N GLY A 527 -26.25 -28.26 34.73
CA GLY A 527 -26.14 -29.51 34.02
C GLY A 527 -27.39 -30.34 34.14
N TYR A 528 -28.01 -30.66 33.01
CA TYR A 528 -29.09 -31.63 32.96
C TYR A 528 -28.56 -32.93 32.38
N TYR A 529 -29.12 -34.05 32.79
CA TYR A 529 -28.82 -35.34 32.20
C TYR A 529 -30.10 -36.08 31.84
N THR A 530 -30.00 -36.87 30.80
CA THR A 530 -31.11 -37.62 30.21
C THR A 530 -30.58 -38.90 29.57
N ARG A 531 -31.47 -39.84 29.25
CA ARG A 531 -31.13 -41.18 28.77
C ARG A 531 -31.76 -41.46 27.40
#